data_AF-A0A747CHX8-F1
#
_entry.id   AF-A0A747CHX8-F1
#
_cell.length_a   1.000
_cell.length_b   1.000
_cell.length_c   1.000
_cell.angle_alpha   90.00
_cell.angle_beta   90.00
_cell.angle_gamma   90.00
#
_symmetry.space_group_name_H-M   'P 1'
#
loop_
_entity.id
_entity.type
_entity.pdbx_description
1 polymer ?
#
loop_
_entity_poly.entity_id
_entity_poly.type
_entity_poly.pdbx_seq_one_letter_code
_entity_poly.pdbx_strand_id
1 'polypeptide(L)'
;MTTITKEWLQQTIAEFENTRDDIPFGLDDDDAKILKVLKQALASLDAEPVRYLNKFSGTCVTLEQQPNAADDVAVYMPLYAAPPVQETGIYKDMLNIISLLEKNEWAEHCTSTVLGSLLESEITRLVGKEQSAPVIPDGWISCSERMPVIGELNWRTSFPLLVTCEIGVIPAYYGFVRVNGNKHYGFMESLKYGDDSGNHPQTNEYDLISNVTHWMPLPEPPQEVNRG
;
A
#
# COMPACT_ATOMS: atom_id res chain seq x y z
N MET A 1 12.05 16.20 7.85
CA MET A 1 13.02 15.09 7.70
C MET A 1 14.27 15.44 8.48
N THR A 2 14.70 14.56 9.39
CA THR A 2 16.00 14.67 10.07
C THR A 2 17.09 14.15 9.13
N THR A 3 17.98 15.03 8.66
CA THR A 3 19.12 14.65 7.83
C THR A 3 20.07 13.79 8.65
N ILE A 4 20.40 12.59 8.16
CA ILE A 4 21.42 11.73 8.78
C ILE A 4 22.78 12.40 8.56
N THR A 5 23.46 12.79 9.64
CA THR A 5 24.78 13.43 9.58
C THR A 5 25.91 12.42 9.73
N LYS A 6 27.11 12.78 9.26
CA LYS A 6 28.32 11.97 9.39
C LYS A 6 28.65 11.68 10.86
N GLU A 7 28.51 12.70 11.71
CA GLU A 7 28.77 12.61 13.14
C GLU A 7 27.82 11.63 13.83
N TRP A 8 26.54 11.67 13.44
CA TRP A 8 25.54 10.74 13.97
C TRP A 8 25.86 9.29 13.58
N LEU A 9 26.27 9.04 12.33
CA LEU A 9 26.68 7.71 11.87
C LEU A 9 27.92 7.21 12.64
N GLN A 10 28.93 8.06 12.81
CA GLN A 10 30.15 7.71 13.56
C GLN A 10 29.82 7.36 15.01
N GLN A 11 28.99 8.15 15.68
CA GLN A 11 28.57 7.91 17.05
C GLN A 11 27.79 6.58 17.15
N THR A 12 26.81 6.37 16.28
CA THR A 12 25.98 5.16 16.28
C THR A 12 26.81 3.90 16.03
N ILE A 13 27.76 3.94 15.08
CA ILE A 13 28.68 2.82 14.83
C ILE A 13 29.51 2.51 16.07
N ALA A 14 30.05 3.52 16.74
CA ALA A 14 30.85 3.33 17.96
C ALA A 14 30.03 2.69 19.10
N GLU A 15 28.77 3.08 19.26
CA GLU A 15 27.85 2.47 20.24
C GLU A 15 27.57 0.99 19.94
N PHE A 16 27.32 0.64 18.68
CA PHE A 16 27.15 -0.76 18.25
C PHE A 16 28.43 -1.60 18.42
N GLU A 17 29.59 -1.02 18.13
CA GLU A 17 30.88 -1.71 18.31
C GLU A 17 31.23 -1.94 19.77
N ASN A 18 30.96 -0.96 20.65
CA ASN A 18 31.14 -1.13 22.08
C ASN A 18 30.20 -2.22 22.63
N THR A 19 28.94 -2.22 22.21
CA THR A 19 27.96 -3.24 22.59
C THR A 19 28.38 -4.64 22.15
N ARG A 20 28.95 -4.78 20.94
CA ARG A 20 29.52 -6.05 20.46
C ARG A 20 30.63 -6.56 21.37
N ASP A 21 31.50 -5.66 21.81
CA ASP A 21 32.69 -6.01 22.60
C ASP A 21 32.33 -6.34 24.07
N ASP A 22 31.22 -5.80 24.58
CA ASP A 22 30.69 -6.07 25.93
C ASP A 22 29.90 -7.40 26.02
N ILE A 23 29.39 -7.93 24.90
CA ILE A 23 28.58 -9.17 24.88
C ILE A 23 29.48 -10.39 24.58
N PRO A 24 29.60 -11.38 25.49
CA PRO A 24 30.49 -12.53 25.30
C PRO A 24 30.11 -13.45 24.12
N PHE A 25 28.89 -13.34 23.59
CA PHE A 25 28.41 -14.07 22.42
C PHE A 25 28.37 -13.22 21.13
N GLY A 26 28.80 -11.95 21.18
CA GLY A 26 28.74 -11.00 20.08
C GLY A 26 27.34 -10.42 19.84
N LEU A 27 27.20 -9.65 18.75
CA LEU A 27 25.91 -9.12 18.28
C LEU A 27 25.09 -10.26 17.65
N ASP A 28 23.76 -10.15 17.73
CA ASP A 28 22.89 -11.00 16.92
C ASP A 28 23.02 -10.71 15.42
N ASP A 29 22.47 -11.60 14.59
CA ASP A 29 22.61 -11.52 13.13
C ASP A 29 22.03 -10.25 12.52
N ASP A 30 20.99 -9.66 13.13
CA ASP A 30 20.35 -8.45 12.62
C ASP A 30 21.14 -7.21 13.02
N ASP A 31 21.61 -7.14 14.25
CA ASP A 31 22.52 -6.08 14.71
C ASP A 31 23.85 -6.09 13.92
N ALA A 32 24.38 -7.26 13.58
CA ALA A 32 25.56 -7.40 12.75
C ALA A 32 25.33 -6.88 11.32
N LYS A 33 24.14 -7.12 10.73
CA LYS A 33 23.76 -6.56 9.43
C LYS A 33 23.59 -5.04 9.50
N ILE A 34 22.95 -4.53 10.55
CA ILE A 34 22.77 -3.09 10.77
C ILE A 34 24.12 -2.38 10.84
N LEU A 35 25.05 -2.90 11.65
CA LEU A 35 26.40 -2.35 11.76
C LEU A 35 27.14 -2.32 10.40
N LYS A 36 26.97 -3.35 9.58
CA LYS A 36 27.55 -3.41 8.24
C LYS A 36 26.95 -2.35 7.31
N VAL A 37 25.64 -2.13 7.37
CA VAL A 37 24.95 -1.08 6.61
C VAL A 37 25.41 0.31 7.05
N LEU A 38 25.49 0.57 8.37
CA LEU A 38 25.95 1.85 8.91
C LEU A 38 27.38 2.17 8.46
N LYS A 39 28.30 1.19 8.53
CA LYS A 39 29.68 1.34 8.05
C LYS A 39 29.74 1.62 6.55
N GLN A 40 28.91 0.94 5.76
CA GLN A 40 28.82 1.18 4.32
C GLN A 40 28.26 2.58 4.02
N ALA A 41 27.27 3.05 4.78
CA ALA A 41 26.73 4.41 4.67
C ALA A 41 27.77 5.48 5.04
N LEU A 42 28.57 5.25 6.08
CA LEU A 42 29.68 6.15 6.43
C LEU A 42 30.74 6.20 5.32
N ALA A 43 31.16 5.03 4.80
CA ALA A 43 32.10 4.94 3.69
C ALA A 43 31.57 5.61 2.41
N SER A 44 30.26 5.62 2.23
CA SER A 44 29.58 6.31 1.14
C SER A 44 29.60 7.83 1.26
N LEU A 45 29.49 8.37 2.48
CA LEU A 45 29.58 9.82 2.70
C LEU A 45 30.99 10.36 2.44
N ASP A 46 32.00 9.51 2.63
CA ASP A 46 33.41 9.85 2.40
C ASP A 46 33.93 9.44 1.01
N ALA A 47 33.05 8.97 0.12
CA ALA A 47 33.45 8.57 -1.22
C ALA A 47 33.78 9.79 -2.09
N GLU A 48 35.01 9.86 -2.59
CA GLU A 48 35.41 10.88 -3.55
C GLU A 48 35.14 10.43 -5.00
N PRO A 49 34.62 11.31 -5.88
CA PRO A 49 34.44 11.00 -7.30
C PRO A 49 35.77 10.76 -7.99
N VAL A 50 35.86 9.67 -8.76
CA VAL A 50 37.04 9.34 -9.57
C VAL A 50 37.03 10.07 -10.91
N ARG A 51 35.84 10.27 -11.47
CA ARG A 51 35.60 11.01 -12.72
C ARG A 51 34.24 11.67 -12.70
N TYR A 52 33.97 12.49 -13.71
CA TYR A 52 32.68 13.13 -13.94
C TYR A 52 32.17 12.82 -15.35
N LEU A 53 30.94 12.33 -15.46
CA LEU A 53 30.25 12.11 -16.73
C LEU A 53 29.50 13.37 -17.15
N ASN A 54 29.78 13.90 -18.32
CA ASN A 54 28.94 14.92 -18.93
C ASN A 54 27.64 14.27 -19.42
N LYS A 55 26.50 14.71 -18.89
CA LYS A 55 25.18 14.12 -19.18
C LYS A 55 24.71 14.35 -20.62
N PHE A 56 25.23 15.36 -21.30
CA PHE A 56 24.82 15.73 -22.66
C PHE A 56 25.72 15.10 -23.72
N SER A 57 27.04 15.09 -23.49
CA SER A 57 28.01 14.56 -24.47
C SER A 57 28.39 13.11 -24.21
N GLY A 58 28.15 12.58 -23.00
CA GLY A 58 28.58 11.25 -22.59
C GLY A 58 30.09 11.13 -22.29
N THR A 59 30.83 12.25 -22.35
CA THR A 59 32.29 12.25 -22.12
C THR A 59 32.61 12.18 -20.63
N CYS A 60 33.57 11.34 -20.25
CA CYS A 60 34.11 11.28 -18.90
C CYS A 60 35.34 12.18 -18.76
N VAL A 61 35.33 13.08 -17.78
CA VAL A 61 36.42 14.03 -17.51
C VAL A 61 36.93 13.93 -16.08
N THR A 62 38.19 14.32 -15.85
CA THR A 62 38.75 14.57 -14.52
C THR A 62 38.65 16.06 -14.17
N LEU A 63 38.80 16.42 -12.89
CA LEU A 63 38.82 17.83 -12.47
C LEU A 63 39.99 18.61 -13.07
N GLU A 64 41.09 17.93 -13.42
CA GLU A 64 42.20 18.55 -14.15
C GLU A 64 41.80 18.99 -15.56
N GLN A 65 40.95 18.20 -16.22
CA GLN A 65 40.45 18.51 -17.57
C GLN A 65 39.34 19.54 -17.53
N GLN A 66 38.47 19.47 -16.52
CA GLN A 66 37.32 20.35 -16.36
C GLN A 66 37.11 20.71 -14.88
N PRO A 67 37.67 21.85 -14.42
CA PRO A 67 37.65 22.21 -13.00
C PRO A 67 36.25 22.43 -12.41
N ASN A 68 35.30 22.93 -13.21
CA ASN A 68 33.92 23.16 -12.75
C ASN A 68 33.05 21.90 -12.75
N ALA A 69 33.59 20.72 -13.09
CA ALA A 69 32.80 19.49 -13.14
C ALA A 69 32.27 19.04 -11.76
N ALA A 70 32.95 19.43 -10.68
CA ALA A 70 32.46 19.20 -9.32
C ALA A 70 31.27 20.09 -8.93
N ASP A 71 31.26 21.34 -9.41
CA ASP A 71 30.27 22.35 -9.01
C ASP A 71 29.04 22.34 -9.91
N ASP A 72 29.22 22.07 -11.21
CA ASP A 72 28.15 22.08 -12.19
C ASP A 72 27.42 20.73 -12.25
N VAL A 73 26.66 20.46 -11.19
CA VAL A 73 25.85 19.25 -11.03
C VAL A 73 24.71 19.13 -12.07
N ALA A 74 24.38 20.21 -12.77
CA ALA A 74 23.39 20.18 -13.84
C ALA A 74 23.96 19.50 -15.10
N VAL A 75 25.23 19.77 -15.42
CA VAL A 75 25.92 19.23 -16.59
C VAL A 75 26.64 17.92 -16.28
N TYR A 76 27.24 17.80 -15.10
CA TYR A 76 28.12 16.70 -14.73
C TYR A 76 27.51 15.80 -13.66
N MET A 77 27.82 14.51 -13.75
CA MET A 77 27.46 13.49 -12.76
C MET A 77 28.74 12.83 -12.23
N PRO A 78 28.98 12.79 -10.91
CA PRO A 78 30.16 12.13 -10.37
C PRO A 78 30.11 10.61 -10.59
N LEU A 79 31.26 10.03 -10.92
CA LEU A 79 31.49 8.60 -11.11
C LEU A 79 32.49 8.12 -10.06
N TYR A 80 32.11 7.10 -9.29
CA TYR A 80 32.90 6.60 -8.16
C TYR A 80 33.47 5.20 -8.48
N ALA A 81 34.66 4.87 -7.95
CA ALA A 81 35.27 3.53 -8.13
C ALA A 81 34.44 2.42 -7.47
N ALA A 82 33.79 2.73 -6.36
CA ALA A 82 32.75 1.93 -5.74
C ALA A 82 31.52 2.83 -5.63
N PRO A 83 30.32 2.37 -6.02
CA PRO A 83 29.12 3.19 -5.87
C PRO A 83 29.00 3.63 -4.41
N PRO A 84 28.88 4.94 -4.09
CA PRO A 84 28.32 5.35 -2.80
C PRO A 84 26.99 4.61 -2.64
N VAL A 85 26.57 4.28 -1.41
CA VAL A 85 25.25 3.71 -1.11
C VAL A 85 24.27 4.54 -1.89
N GLN A 86 23.85 4.00 -3.03
CA GLN A 86 23.02 4.75 -3.93
C GLN A 86 21.76 5.00 -3.11
N GLU A 87 21.24 6.22 -3.13
CA GLU A 87 19.79 6.37 -3.12
C GLU A 87 19.32 5.49 -4.27
N THR A 88 19.09 4.23 -3.94
CA THR A 88 18.65 3.23 -4.88
C THR A 88 17.39 3.82 -5.50
N GLY A 89 17.08 3.50 -6.76
CA GLY A 89 15.78 3.89 -7.33
C GLY A 89 14.64 3.59 -6.34
N ILE A 90 14.83 2.53 -5.55
CA ILE A 90 14.06 2.13 -4.38
C ILE A 90 13.90 3.23 -3.30
N TYR A 91 14.96 3.90 -2.84
CA TYR A 91 14.83 4.95 -1.82
C TYR A 91 14.04 6.16 -2.34
N LYS A 92 14.29 6.55 -3.59
CA LYS A 92 13.54 7.62 -4.26
C LYS A 92 12.08 7.23 -4.49
N ASP A 93 11.84 5.99 -4.88
CA ASP A 93 10.50 5.41 -5.01
C ASP A 93 9.79 5.37 -3.66
N MET A 94 10.48 5.01 -2.56
CA MET A 94 9.92 5.04 -1.20
C MET A 94 9.52 6.45 -0.78
N LEU A 95 10.37 7.46 -0.98
CA LEU A 95 10.03 8.85 -0.65
C LEU A 95 8.84 9.37 -1.47
N ASN A 96 8.77 9.02 -2.76
CA ASN A 96 7.63 9.37 -3.61
C ASN A 96 6.33 8.71 -3.12
N ILE A 97 6.37 7.43 -2.76
CA ILE A 97 5.22 6.69 -2.24
C ILE A 97 4.76 7.28 -0.90
N ILE A 98 5.68 7.60 0.02
CA ILE A 98 5.34 8.25 1.30
C ILE A 98 4.64 9.58 1.06
N SER A 99 5.14 10.40 0.14
CA SER A 99 4.51 11.68 -0.19
C SER A 99 3.12 11.53 -0.82
N LEU A 100 2.91 10.49 -1.65
CA LEU A 100 1.60 10.18 -2.24
C LEU A 100 0.59 9.68 -1.19
N LEU A 101 1.04 8.87 -0.22
CA LEU A 101 0.23 8.40 0.89
C LEU A 101 -0.19 9.57 1.81
N GLU A 102 0.72 10.48 2.14
CA GLU A 102 0.41 11.68 2.93
C GLU A 102 -0.63 12.58 2.26
N LYS A 103 -0.68 12.60 0.92
CA LYS A 103 -1.63 13.38 0.12
C LYS A 103 -2.94 12.64 -0.17
N ASN A 104 -3.03 11.36 0.19
CA ASN A 104 -4.17 10.49 -0.13
C ASN A 104 -4.45 10.38 -1.65
N GLU A 105 -3.43 10.57 -2.47
CA GLU A 105 -3.47 10.57 -3.96
C GLU A 105 -2.95 9.23 -4.54
N TRP A 106 -2.95 8.17 -3.72
CA TRP A 106 -2.32 6.87 -4.02
C TRP A 106 -2.93 6.12 -5.22
N ALA A 107 -4.13 6.50 -5.65
CA ALA A 107 -4.91 5.74 -6.63
C ALA A 107 -4.33 5.71 -8.06
N GLU A 108 -3.44 6.63 -8.46
CA GLU A 108 -3.05 6.76 -9.88
C GLU A 108 -1.58 6.41 -10.21
N HIS A 109 -0.69 6.18 -9.24
CA HIS A 109 0.76 6.13 -9.53
C HIS A 109 1.49 4.77 -9.34
N CYS A 110 0.81 3.73 -8.86
CA CYS A 110 1.48 2.48 -8.43
C CYS A 110 2.13 1.66 -9.57
N THR A 111 1.81 1.89 -10.84
CA THR A 111 2.31 1.06 -11.95
C THR A 111 3.57 1.59 -12.63
N SER A 112 4.05 2.79 -12.28
CA SER A 112 5.13 3.47 -13.02
C SER A 112 6.54 3.23 -12.49
N THR A 113 6.71 2.62 -11.31
CA THR A 113 8.01 2.42 -10.66
C THR A 113 8.25 0.95 -10.29
N VAL A 114 9.52 0.58 -10.16
CA VAL A 114 9.93 -0.80 -9.79
C VAL A 114 9.41 -1.15 -8.40
N LEU A 115 9.49 -0.21 -7.46
CA LEU A 115 8.99 -0.43 -6.10
C LEU A 115 7.47 -0.42 -6.04
N GLY A 116 6.80 0.39 -6.85
CA GLY A 116 5.35 0.35 -7.00
C GLY A 116 4.87 -1.03 -7.49
N SER A 117 5.53 -1.59 -8.49
CA SER A 117 5.23 -2.94 -9.00
C SER A 117 5.51 -4.05 -7.97
N LEU A 118 6.60 -3.94 -7.20
CA LEU A 118 6.90 -4.88 -6.12
C LEU A 118 5.92 -4.77 -4.96
N LEU A 119 5.53 -3.54 -4.60
CA LEU A 119 4.54 -3.28 -3.55
C LEU A 119 3.16 -3.77 -3.99
N GLU A 120 2.75 -3.52 -5.22
CA GLU A 120 1.51 -4.06 -5.79
C GLU A 120 1.55 -5.58 -5.80
N SER A 121 2.63 -6.19 -6.29
CA SER A 121 2.79 -7.65 -6.26
C SER A 121 2.77 -8.21 -4.84
N GLU A 122 3.36 -7.52 -3.86
CA GLU A 122 3.41 -7.95 -2.47
C GLU A 122 2.07 -7.72 -1.77
N ILE A 123 1.35 -6.64 -2.06
CA ILE A 123 -0.04 -6.41 -1.62
C ILE A 123 -0.94 -7.48 -2.23
N THR A 124 -0.87 -7.73 -3.54
CA THR A 124 -1.59 -8.82 -4.19
C THR A 124 -1.22 -10.18 -3.61
N ARG A 125 0.06 -10.39 -3.25
CA ARG A 125 0.51 -11.62 -2.58
C ARG A 125 0.01 -11.71 -1.14
N LEU A 126 -0.06 -10.61 -0.39
CA LEU A 126 -0.53 -10.56 1.00
C LEU A 126 -2.05 -10.69 1.04
N VAL A 127 -2.78 -9.92 0.25
CA VAL A 127 -4.22 -10.05 0.01
C VAL A 127 -4.55 -11.46 -0.52
N GLY A 128 -3.73 -11.99 -1.43
CA GLY A 128 -3.87 -13.33 -2.00
C GLY A 128 -3.43 -14.48 -1.08
N LYS A 129 -2.61 -14.23 -0.05
CA LYS A 129 -2.23 -15.23 0.97
C LYS A 129 -3.09 -15.16 2.23
N GLU A 130 -3.71 -14.02 2.53
CA GLU A 130 -4.67 -13.87 3.63
C GLU A 130 -6.12 -14.14 3.24
N GLN A 131 -6.40 -14.39 1.96
CA GLN A 131 -7.54 -15.22 1.63
C GLN A 131 -7.18 -16.69 1.92
N SER A 132 -7.17 -17.00 3.22
CA SER A 132 -7.74 -18.28 3.65
C SER A 132 -8.98 -18.46 2.79
N ALA A 133 -9.06 -19.53 1.98
CA ALA A 133 -10.31 -19.91 1.30
C ALA A 133 -11.41 -19.62 2.32
N PRO A 134 -12.34 -18.69 2.03
CA PRO A 134 -13.07 -17.97 3.07
C PRO A 134 -13.52 -19.04 4.04
N VAL A 135 -12.96 -19.00 5.26
CA VAL A 135 -13.49 -19.83 6.33
C VAL A 135 -14.89 -19.33 6.39
N ILE A 136 -15.83 -20.03 5.75
CA ILE A 136 -17.24 -19.66 5.73
C ILE A 136 -17.60 -19.77 7.21
N PRO A 137 -17.65 -18.65 7.96
CA PRO A 137 -18.16 -18.70 9.31
C PRO A 137 -19.59 -19.21 9.17
N ASP A 138 -20.02 -20.12 10.05
CA ASP A 138 -21.38 -20.66 10.05
C ASP A 138 -22.40 -19.52 9.83
N GLY A 139 -23.03 -19.47 8.64
CA GLY A 139 -24.01 -18.42 8.31
C GLY A 139 -23.91 -17.77 6.91
N TRP A 140 -22.83 -17.96 6.14
CA TRP A 140 -22.80 -17.47 4.75
C TRP A 140 -23.53 -18.40 3.80
N ILE A 141 -24.27 -17.81 2.87
CA ILE A 141 -25.09 -18.49 1.89
C ILE A 141 -24.56 -18.12 0.51
N SER A 142 -24.25 -19.12 -0.32
CA SER A 142 -23.84 -18.86 -1.70
C SER A 142 -25.02 -18.27 -2.48
N CYS A 143 -24.77 -17.25 -3.30
CA CYS A 143 -25.77 -16.70 -4.21
C CYS A 143 -26.28 -17.75 -5.21
N SER A 144 -25.44 -18.74 -5.55
CA SER A 144 -25.81 -19.86 -6.43
C SER A 144 -26.76 -20.86 -5.76
N GLU A 145 -26.72 -20.96 -4.43
CA GLU A 145 -27.59 -21.83 -3.65
C GLU A 145 -28.92 -21.14 -3.36
N ARG A 146 -28.86 -19.89 -2.90
CA ARG A 146 -30.04 -19.14 -2.50
C ARG A 146 -29.80 -17.64 -2.53
N MET A 147 -30.70 -16.92 -3.18
CA MET A 147 -30.74 -15.46 -3.13
C MET A 147 -31.53 -14.97 -1.89
N PRO A 148 -31.25 -13.77 -1.37
CA PRO A 148 -32.05 -13.17 -0.32
C PRO A 148 -33.50 -12.94 -0.79
N VAL A 149 -34.43 -12.91 0.15
CA VAL A 149 -35.85 -12.69 -0.13
C VAL A 149 -36.23 -11.27 0.26
N ILE A 150 -36.93 -10.58 -0.63
CA ILE A 150 -37.59 -9.30 -0.34
C ILE A 150 -39.10 -9.53 -0.20
N GLY A 151 -39.75 -8.82 0.72
CA GLY A 151 -41.21 -8.85 0.84
C GLY A 151 -41.88 -8.29 -0.41
N GLU A 152 -43.09 -8.74 -0.74
CA GLU A 152 -43.78 -8.40 -2.01
C GLU A 152 -43.97 -6.89 -2.23
N LEU A 153 -44.15 -6.12 -1.14
CA LEU A 153 -44.31 -4.67 -1.17
C LEU A 153 -42.98 -3.91 -0.99
N ASN A 154 -41.89 -4.62 -0.71
CA ASN A 154 -40.59 -4.01 -0.46
C ASN A 154 -39.75 -4.07 -1.73
N TRP A 155 -39.06 -2.96 -2.02
CA TRP A 155 -38.15 -2.89 -3.16
C TRP A 155 -36.73 -3.35 -2.84
N ARG A 156 -36.42 -3.51 -1.55
CA ARG A 156 -35.17 -4.04 -1.00
C ARG A 156 -35.39 -4.81 0.30
N THR A 157 -34.36 -5.49 0.80
CA THR A 157 -34.35 -6.05 2.16
C THR A 157 -34.50 -4.93 3.20
N SER A 158 -35.17 -5.24 4.31
CA SER A 158 -35.42 -4.28 5.39
C SER A 158 -34.14 -3.84 6.09
N PHE A 159 -33.17 -4.74 6.21
CA PHE A 159 -31.85 -4.49 6.77
C PHE A 159 -30.76 -4.78 5.73
N PRO A 160 -29.57 -4.15 5.86
CA PRO A 160 -28.43 -4.53 5.05
C PRO A 160 -28.04 -5.99 5.30
N LEU A 161 -27.46 -6.60 4.30
CA LEU A 161 -26.78 -7.89 4.36
C LEU A 161 -25.29 -7.66 4.22
N LEU A 162 -24.48 -8.56 4.75
CA LEU A 162 -23.06 -8.60 4.38
C LEU A 162 -22.94 -9.41 3.10
N VAL A 163 -22.18 -8.90 2.14
CA VAL A 163 -21.93 -9.55 0.85
C VAL A 163 -20.44 -9.66 0.58
N THR A 164 -20.03 -10.74 -0.06
CA THR A 164 -18.65 -10.94 -0.56
C THR A 164 -18.61 -10.59 -2.04
N CYS A 165 -17.82 -9.57 -2.40
CA CYS A 165 -17.57 -9.16 -3.78
C CYS A 165 -16.06 -8.98 -4.02
N GLU A 166 -15.70 -8.52 -5.21
CA GLU A 166 -14.29 -8.37 -5.64
C GLU A 166 -13.45 -7.46 -4.75
N ILE A 167 -14.09 -6.49 -4.09
CA ILE A 167 -13.44 -5.52 -3.20
C ILE A 167 -13.44 -5.94 -1.72
N GLY A 168 -14.01 -7.11 -1.40
CA GLY A 168 -14.06 -7.66 -0.05
C GLY A 168 -15.49 -7.84 0.50
N VAL A 169 -15.63 -7.75 1.82
CA VAL A 169 -16.92 -7.87 2.51
C VAL A 169 -17.50 -6.49 2.76
N ILE A 170 -18.67 -6.20 2.18
CA ILE A 170 -19.34 -4.90 2.31
C ILE A 170 -20.81 -5.06 2.72
N PRO A 171 -21.41 -4.07 3.40
CA PRO A 171 -22.85 -4.02 3.62
C PRO A 171 -23.58 -3.61 2.33
N ALA A 172 -24.59 -4.39 1.96
CA ALA A 172 -25.42 -4.16 0.78
C ALA A 172 -26.88 -4.57 1.01
N TYR A 173 -27.80 -3.93 0.32
CA TYR A 173 -29.19 -4.37 0.23
C TYR A 173 -29.39 -5.27 -0.97
N TYR A 174 -30.18 -6.33 -0.82
CA TYR A 174 -30.70 -7.04 -1.98
C TYR A 174 -32.06 -6.46 -2.35
N GLY A 175 -32.29 -6.18 -3.62
CA GLY A 175 -33.53 -5.56 -4.07
C GLY A 175 -33.58 -5.43 -5.58
N PHE A 176 -34.37 -4.48 -6.07
CA PHE A 176 -34.39 -4.17 -7.50
C PHE A 176 -34.32 -2.67 -7.77
N VAL A 177 -33.65 -2.32 -8.86
CA VAL A 177 -33.74 -1.01 -9.51
C VAL A 177 -34.69 -1.08 -10.69
N ARG A 178 -35.24 0.07 -11.11
CA ARG A 178 -36.11 0.16 -12.29
C ARG A 178 -35.40 0.88 -13.40
N VAL A 179 -34.96 0.14 -14.41
CA VAL A 179 -34.34 0.70 -15.61
C VAL A 179 -35.31 0.54 -16.77
N ASN A 180 -35.70 1.66 -17.41
CA ASN A 180 -36.69 1.67 -18.50
C ASN A 180 -38.01 0.96 -18.15
N GLY A 181 -38.45 1.06 -16.89
CA GLY A 181 -39.67 0.42 -16.39
C GLY A 181 -39.53 -1.05 -15.99
N ASN A 182 -38.43 -1.71 -16.37
CA ASN A 182 -38.14 -3.11 -16.03
C ASN A 182 -37.43 -3.21 -14.67
N LYS A 183 -37.76 -4.25 -13.89
CA LYS A 183 -37.11 -4.52 -12.61
C LYS A 183 -35.83 -5.31 -12.84
N HIS A 184 -34.71 -4.80 -12.34
CA HIS A 184 -33.42 -5.47 -12.35
C HIS A 184 -33.02 -5.77 -10.92
N TYR A 185 -32.94 -7.06 -10.58
CA TYR A 185 -32.64 -7.51 -9.22
C TYR A 185 -31.14 -7.65 -9.01
N GLY A 186 -30.67 -7.27 -7.82
CA GLY A 186 -29.28 -7.40 -7.46
C GLY A 186 -28.95 -6.79 -6.11
N PHE A 187 -27.66 -6.79 -5.79
CA PHE A 187 -27.14 -6.16 -4.59
C PHE A 187 -26.83 -4.69 -4.87
N MET A 188 -27.15 -3.82 -3.91
CA MET A 188 -27.01 -2.37 -4.00
C MET A 188 -26.30 -1.88 -2.74
N GLU A 189 -25.33 -0.97 -2.90
CA GLU A 189 -24.51 -0.49 -1.78
C GLU A 189 -25.35 0.15 -0.66
N SER A 190 -25.08 -0.22 0.60
CA SER A 190 -25.87 0.31 1.71
C SER A 190 -25.69 1.82 1.92
N LEU A 191 -24.52 2.37 1.58
CA LEU A 191 -24.24 3.80 1.72
C LEU A 191 -25.11 4.65 0.78
N LYS A 192 -25.42 4.13 -0.41
CA LYS A 192 -26.22 4.84 -1.41
C LYS A 192 -27.73 4.59 -1.25
N TYR A 193 -28.12 3.39 -0.81
CA TYR A 193 -29.52 2.95 -0.77
C TYR A 193 -30.10 2.78 0.64
N GLY A 194 -29.33 3.12 1.67
CA GLY A 194 -29.69 2.99 3.08
C GLY A 194 -30.21 4.28 3.70
N ASP A 195 -31.02 5.06 2.98
CA ASP A 195 -31.68 6.21 3.58
C ASP A 195 -32.88 5.78 4.46
N ASP A 196 -33.17 6.57 5.49
CA ASP A 196 -34.32 6.36 6.38
C ASP A 196 -35.65 6.69 5.70
N SER A 197 -35.60 7.25 4.48
CA SER A 197 -36.77 7.67 3.72
C SER A 197 -37.52 6.50 3.09
N GLY A 198 -36.83 5.36 2.87
CA GLY A 198 -37.41 4.14 2.30
C GLY A 198 -37.88 4.30 0.84
N ASN A 199 -37.55 5.41 0.20
CA ASN A 199 -37.98 5.70 -1.17
C ASN A 199 -37.19 4.85 -2.18
N HIS A 200 -37.90 4.28 -3.16
CA HIS A 200 -37.26 3.62 -4.30
C HIS A 200 -36.61 4.68 -5.19
N PRO A 201 -35.29 4.68 -5.38
CA PRO A 201 -34.64 5.69 -6.20
C PRO A 201 -34.98 5.45 -7.67
N GLN A 202 -35.51 6.49 -8.32
CA GLN A 202 -35.81 6.47 -9.75
C GLN A 202 -34.54 6.79 -10.55
N THR A 203 -33.74 5.77 -10.84
CA THR A 203 -32.48 5.89 -11.58
C THR A 203 -32.54 5.10 -12.87
N ASN A 204 -32.00 5.64 -13.96
CA ASN A 204 -31.81 4.88 -15.22
C ASN A 204 -30.44 4.19 -15.30
N GLU A 205 -29.72 4.11 -14.18
CA GLU A 205 -28.36 3.60 -14.08
C GLU A 205 -28.34 2.19 -13.47
N TYR A 206 -27.44 1.33 -13.96
CA TYR A 206 -27.24 -0.03 -13.46
C TYR A 206 -26.26 -0.01 -12.29
N ASP A 207 -26.72 0.47 -11.15
CA ASP A 207 -25.92 0.55 -9.92
C ASP A 207 -26.05 -0.71 -9.07
N LEU A 208 -25.91 -1.88 -9.70
CA LEU A 208 -25.90 -3.17 -9.02
C LEU A 208 -24.45 -3.62 -8.85
N ILE A 209 -24.12 -4.10 -7.64
CA ILE A 209 -22.81 -4.66 -7.33
C ILE A 209 -22.63 -5.94 -8.14
N SER A 210 -21.60 -5.97 -8.96
CA SER A 210 -21.20 -7.16 -9.73
C SER A 210 -20.43 -8.16 -8.87
N ASN A 211 -20.41 -9.42 -9.33
CA ASN A 211 -19.53 -10.47 -8.81
C ASN A 211 -19.68 -10.74 -7.30
N VAL A 212 -20.92 -10.63 -6.81
CA VAL A 212 -21.28 -11.08 -5.46
C VAL A 212 -21.38 -12.60 -5.43
N THR A 213 -20.62 -13.25 -4.54
CA THR A 213 -20.55 -14.72 -4.48
C THR A 213 -21.33 -15.32 -3.31
N HIS A 214 -21.31 -14.66 -2.15
CA HIS A 214 -21.98 -15.09 -0.92
C HIS A 214 -22.58 -13.90 -0.18
N TRP A 215 -23.62 -14.17 0.61
CA TRP A 215 -24.23 -13.20 1.51
C TRP A 215 -24.53 -13.81 2.88
N MET A 216 -24.67 -12.97 3.90
CA MET A 216 -25.21 -13.35 5.21
C MET A 216 -26.03 -12.20 5.81
N PRO A 217 -27.03 -12.48 6.68
CA PRO A 217 -27.68 -11.44 7.46
C PRO A 217 -26.67 -10.76 8.41
N LEU A 218 -26.95 -9.53 8.82
CA LEU A 218 -26.15 -8.87 9.85
C LEU A 218 -26.16 -9.68 11.15
N PRO A 219 -25.02 -9.85 11.82
CA PRO A 219 -24.97 -10.50 13.12
C PRO A 219 -25.76 -9.68 14.16
N GLU A 220 -26.27 -10.36 15.18
CA GLU A 220 -26.92 -9.67 16.30
C GLU A 220 -25.94 -8.68 16.96
N PRO A 221 -26.42 -7.49 17.36
CA PRO A 221 -25.58 -6.52 18.05
C PRO A 221 -25.04 -7.12 19.35
N PRO A 222 -23.82 -6.73 19.80
CA PRO A 222 -23.28 -7.17 21.07
C PRO A 222 -24.26 -6.84 22.20
N GLN A 223 -24.57 -7.83 23.05
CA GLN A 223 -25.40 -7.56 24.22
C GLN A 223 -24.64 -6.64 25.16
N GLU A 224 -25.25 -5.50 25.52
CA GLU A 224 -24.70 -4.62 26.54
C GLU A 224 -24.54 -5.40 27.83
N VAL A 225 -23.29 -5.64 28.22
CA VAL A 225 -22.97 -6.16 29.55
C VAL A 225 -23.28 -5.03 30.52
N ASN A 226 -24.49 -5.06 31.08
CA ASN A 226 -24.90 -4.19 32.19
C ASN A 226 -23.89 -4.36 33.32
N ARG A 227 -22.91 -3.46 33.38
CA ARG A 227 -22.07 -3.28 34.57
C ARG A 227 -22.93 -2.51 35.56
N GLY A 228 -23.51 -3.25 36.51
CA GLY A 228 -24.22 -2.69 37.66
C GLY A 228 -23.34 -1.85 38.57
#